data_AF-A0A8H8YNN8-F1
#
_entry.id   AF-A0A8H8YNN8-F1
#
_cell.length_a   1.000
_cell.length_b   1.000
_cell.length_c   1.000
_cell.angle_alpha   90.00
_cell.angle_beta   90.00
_cell.angle_gamma   90.00
#
_symmetry.space_group_name_H-M   'P 1'
#
loop_
_entity.id
_entity.type
_entity.pdbx_description
1 polymer ?
#
loop_
_entity_poly.entity_id
_entity_poly.type
_entity_poly.pdbx_seq_one_letter_code
_entity_poly.pdbx_strand_id
1 'polypeptide(L)'
;MDANKLLSDTANNINKELSEMLRSKQSIVSMFLSDIETLSSNGISYRVLLEKGDIPIALKHFQTMIYIAKKKRSSNKGDNEHSCPDASNQEQTPTQTPNTPATAKPLSEVQEIDLVEWKMIMPDIAEKLVQDIVKQGYEIEEVKSWIKEKQLPNSSALRRYFTALKQTIN
;
A
#
# COMPACT_ATOMS: atom_id res chain seq x y z
N MET A 1 -24.19 -14.63 22.16
CA MET A 1 -23.59 -13.29 22.33
C MET A 1 -24.56 -12.29 21.73
N ASP A 2 -24.86 -11.20 22.42
CA ASP A 2 -25.71 -10.13 21.86
C ASP A 2 -24.95 -9.40 20.75
N ALA A 3 -25.48 -9.43 19.52
CA ALA A 3 -24.79 -8.89 18.35
C ALA A 3 -24.65 -7.36 18.40
N ASN A 4 -25.57 -6.65 19.05
CA ASN A 4 -25.51 -5.19 19.21
C ASN A 4 -24.47 -4.78 20.26
N LYS A 5 -24.36 -5.55 21.34
CA LYS A 5 -23.30 -5.38 22.33
C LYS A 5 -21.93 -5.63 21.70
N LEU A 6 -21.78 -6.75 20.98
CA LEU A 6 -20.54 -7.07 20.28
C LEU A 6 -20.18 -5.97 19.26
N LEU A 7 -21.16 -5.49 18.48
CA LEU A 7 -20.97 -4.41 17.51
C LEU A 7 -20.43 -3.14 18.19
N SER A 8 -21.08 -2.73 19.29
CA SER A 8 -20.70 -1.51 20.02
C SER A 8 -19.31 -1.64 20.65
N ASP A 9 -19.03 -2.78 21.28
CA ASP A 9 -17.74 -3.06 21.91
C ASP A 9 -16.61 -3.08 20.86
N THR A 10 -16.77 -3.82 19.76
CA THR A 10 -15.78 -3.90 18.69
C THR A 10 -15.54 -2.56 18.00
N ALA A 11 -16.60 -1.80 17.70
CA ALA A 11 -16.48 -0.50 17.04
C ALA A 11 -15.73 0.51 17.92
N ASN A 12 -16.11 0.61 19.20
CA ASN A 12 -15.49 1.52 20.16
C ASN A 12 -14.03 1.17 20.43
N ASN A 13 -13.71 -0.13 20.57
CA ASN A 13 -12.34 -0.57 20.81
C ASN A 13 -11.43 -0.31 19.61
N ILE A 14 -11.91 -0.51 18.37
CA ILE A 14 -11.15 -0.15 17.17
C ILE A 14 -10.88 1.35 17.13
N ASN A 15 -11.89 2.19 17.39
CA ASN A 15 -11.70 3.65 17.35
C ASN A 15 -10.75 4.15 18.47
N LYS A 16 -10.85 3.56 19.66
CA LYS A 16 -9.95 3.84 20.77
C LYS A 16 -8.49 3.55 20.41
N GLU A 17 -8.20 2.34 19.91
CA GLU A 17 -6.83 1.96 19.52
C GLU A 17 -6.28 2.83 18.37
N LEU A 18 -7.15 3.29 17.47
CA LEU A 18 -6.76 4.23 16.41
C LEU A 18 -6.40 5.61 16.96
N SER A 19 -7.15 6.06 17.96
CA SER A 19 -6.94 7.36 18.63
C SER A 19 -5.67 7.36 19.48
N GLU A 20 -5.30 6.22 20.06
CA GLU A 20 -4.05 6.07 20.82
C GLU A 20 -2.80 6.07 19.92
N MET A 21 -2.93 5.81 18.61
CA MET A 21 -1.85 5.81 17.62
C MET A 21 -0.63 4.92 17.95
N LEU A 22 -0.76 4.01 18.92
CA LEU A 22 0.32 3.11 19.35
C LEU A 22 0.58 1.97 18.36
N ARG A 23 -0.39 1.67 17.49
CA ARG A 23 -0.36 0.56 16.54
C ARG A 23 -0.77 1.03 15.15
N SER A 24 -0.30 0.32 14.13
CA SER A 24 -0.78 0.57 12.76
C SER A 24 -2.22 0.11 12.59
N LYS A 25 -2.98 0.77 11.69
CA LYS A 25 -4.38 0.43 11.36
C LYS A 25 -4.55 -1.07 11.03
N GLN A 26 -3.61 -1.62 10.26
CA GLN A 26 -3.61 -3.04 9.89
C GLN A 26 -3.47 -3.97 11.11
N SER A 27 -2.64 -3.59 12.08
CA SER A 27 -2.43 -4.38 13.32
C SER A 27 -3.69 -4.37 14.17
N ILE A 28 -4.33 -3.21 14.33
CA ILE A 28 -5.59 -3.03 15.06
C ILE A 28 -6.69 -3.89 14.43
N VAL A 29 -6.88 -3.80 13.10
CA VAL A 29 -7.88 -4.63 12.38
C VAL A 29 -7.59 -6.13 12.54
N SER A 30 -6.32 -6.52 12.53
CA SER A 30 -5.94 -7.93 12.73
C SER A 30 -6.26 -8.44 14.14
N MET A 31 -6.14 -7.58 15.16
CA MET A 31 -6.47 -7.89 16.55
C MET A 31 -7.96 -8.17 16.74
N PHE A 32 -8.83 -7.38 16.11
CA PHE A 32 -10.29 -7.53 16.21
C PHE A 32 -10.91 -8.40 15.10
N LEU A 33 -10.09 -9.10 14.30
CA LEU A 33 -10.57 -9.81 13.11
C LEU A 33 -11.64 -10.88 13.44
N SER A 34 -11.51 -11.60 14.55
CA SER A 34 -12.48 -12.64 14.93
C SER A 34 -13.87 -12.07 15.27
N ASP A 35 -13.90 -10.91 15.94
CA ASP A 35 -15.15 -10.23 16.27
C ASP A 35 -15.79 -9.66 14.99
N ILE A 36 -14.99 -9.08 14.10
CA ILE A 36 -15.43 -8.59 12.80
C ILE A 36 -16.06 -9.72 11.97
N GLU A 37 -15.46 -10.92 11.97
CA GLU A 37 -16.02 -12.09 11.28
C GLU A 37 -17.31 -12.59 11.91
N THR A 38 -17.41 -12.55 13.24
CA THR A 38 -18.62 -12.91 13.98
C THR A 38 -19.77 -11.95 13.66
N LEU A 39 -19.49 -10.64 13.65
CA LEU A 39 -20.46 -9.60 13.25
C LEU A 39 -20.91 -9.78 11.80
N SER A 40 -19.98 -10.05 10.88
CA SER A 40 -20.29 -10.33 9.48
C SER A 40 -21.17 -11.56 9.32
N SER A 41 -20.92 -12.62 10.10
CA SER A 41 -21.72 -13.85 10.08
C SER A 41 -23.13 -13.63 10.64
N ASN A 42 -23.28 -12.65 11.54
CA ASN A 42 -24.56 -12.19 12.06
C ASN A 42 -25.27 -11.18 11.13
N GLY A 43 -24.77 -10.96 9.91
CA GLY A 43 -25.38 -10.06 8.92
C GLY A 43 -25.05 -8.57 9.10
N ILE A 44 -24.15 -8.22 10.01
CA ILE A 44 -23.73 -6.83 10.22
C ILE A 44 -22.67 -6.47 9.17
N SER A 45 -22.99 -5.48 8.34
CA SER A 45 -22.06 -5.01 7.31
C SER A 45 -20.90 -4.21 7.91
N TYR A 46 -19.75 -4.23 7.23
CA TYR A 46 -18.59 -3.42 7.64
C TYR A 46 -18.87 -1.93 7.64
N ARG A 47 -19.79 -1.46 6.79
CA ARG A 47 -20.24 -0.06 6.80
C ARG A 47 -20.89 0.31 8.13
N VAL A 48 -21.79 -0.53 8.62
CA VAL A 48 -22.46 -0.33 9.92
C VAL A 48 -21.45 -0.33 11.06
N LEU A 49 -20.45 -1.21 11.01
CA LEU A 49 -19.35 -1.24 12.00
C LEU A 49 -18.57 0.08 12.04
N LEU A 50 -18.20 0.62 10.86
CA LEU A 50 -17.45 1.87 10.75
C LEU A 50 -18.27 3.07 11.22
N GLU A 51 -19.53 3.16 10.79
CA GLU A 51 -20.46 4.22 11.18
C GLU A 51 -20.74 4.20 12.69
N LYS A 52 -20.87 3.01 13.29
CA LYS A 52 -21.15 2.87 14.73
C LYS A 52 -20.01 3.40 15.62
N GLY A 53 -18.77 3.20 15.19
CA GLY A 53 -17.57 3.58 15.97
C GLY A 53 -16.98 4.92 15.59
N ASP A 54 -17.57 5.65 14.62
CA ASP A 54 -17.00 6.84 13.99
C ASP A 54 -15.54 6.63 13.56
N ILE A 55 -15.28 5.49 12.91
CA ILE A 55 -13.93 5.05 12.58
C ILE A 55 -13.46 5.81 11.32
N PRO A 56 -12.36 6.58 11.37
CA PRO A 56 -11.87 7.40 10.25
C PRO A 56 -11.07 6.54 9.24
N ILE A 57 -11.73 5.52 8.70
CA ILE A 57 -11.18 4.58 7.72
C ILE A 57 -12.20 4.40 6.60
N ALA A 58 -11.77 4.65 5.36
CA ALA A 58 -12.60 4.39 4.19
C ALA A 58 -12.98 2.90 4.11
N LEU A 59 -14.25 2.61 3.79
CA LEU A 59 -14.79 1.24 3.71
C LEU A 59 -13.94 0.30 2.85
N LYS A 60 -13.50 0.75 1.67
CA LYS A 60 -12.64 -0.03 0.76
C LYS A 60 -11.31 -0.37 1.42
N HIS A 61 -10.71 0.57 2.15
CA HIS A 61 -9.46 0.34 2.86
C HIS A 61 -9.65 -0.67 4.01
N PHE A 62 -10.74 -0.55 4.75
CA PHE A 62 -11.10 -1.48 5.82
C PHE A 62 -11.30 -2.92 5.30
N GLN A 63 -12.01 -3.10 4.19
CA GLN A 63 -12.16 -4.40 3.52
C GLN A 63 -10.82 -5.02 3.10
N THR A 64 -9.91 -4.20 2.52
CA THR A 64 -8.56 -4.65 2.18
C THR A 64 -7.79 -5.11 3.41
N MET A 65 -7.89 -4.38 4.53
CA MET A 65 -7.21 -4.77 5.77
C MET A 65 -7.74 -6.08 6.34
N ILE A 66 -9.05 -6.31 6.27
CA ILE A 66 -9.69 -7.59 6.64
C ILE A 66 -9.15 -8.71 5.74
N TYR A 67 -9.14 -8.51 4.42
CA TYR A 67 -8.63 -9.50 3.47
C TYR A 67 -7.17 -9.89 3.77
N ILE A 68 -6.30 -8.91 4.00
CA ILE A 68 -4.88 -9.15 4.35
C ILE A 68 -4.77 -9.91 5.67
N ALA A 69 -5.57 -9.53 6.68
CA ALA A 69 -5.55 -10.17 7.99
C ALA A 69 -6.02 -11.64 7.91
N LYS A 70 -7.07 -11.92 7.12
CA LYS A 70 -7.54 -13.29 6.84
C LYS A 70 -6.48 -14.12 6.13
N LYS A 71 -5.88 -13.57 5.06
CA LYS A 71 -4.81 -14.25 4.29
C LYS A 71 -3.63 -14.62 5.19
N LYS A 72 -3.16 -13.69 6.03
CA LYS A 72 -2.08 -13.95 7.00
C LYS A 72 -2.45 -15.05 8.01
N ARG A 73 -3.68 -15.05 8.51
CA ARG A 73 -4.17 -16.09 9.43
C ARG A 73 -4.17 -17.48 8.77
N SER A 74 -4.53 -17.57 7.49
CA SER A 74 -4.48 -18.82 6.73
C SER A 74 -3.04 -19.29 6.48
N SER A 75 -2.12 -18.38 6.14
CA SER A 75 -0.70 -18.72 5.94
C SER A 75 -0.01 -19.20 7.22
N ASN A 76 -0.48 -18.80 8.40
CA ASN A 76 0.04 -19.29 9.69
C ASN A 76 -0.57 -20.64 10.12
N LYS A 77 -1.51 -21.21 9.34
CA LYS A 77 -2.21 -22.47 9.67
C LYS A 77 -1.79 -23.67 8.81
N GLY A 78 -0.89 -23.49 7.84
CA GLY A 78 -0.42 -24.58 6.98
C GLY A 78 1.07 -24.43 6.68
N ASP A 79 1.88 -25.30 7.28
CA ASP A 79 3.21 -25.61 6.78
C ASP A 79 3.13 -26.22 5.37
N ASN A 80 4.14 -25.93 4.54
CA ASN A 80 4.53 -26.60 3.30
C ASN A 80 3.49 -26.73 2.18
N GLU A 81 3.69 -25.99 1.07
CA GLU A 81 3.97 -26.59 -0.24
C GLU A 81 4.30 -25.53 -1.32
N HIS A 82 5.24 -25.91 -2.18
CA HIS A 82 5.77 -25.22 -3.36
C HIS A 82 4.67 -24.72 -4.33
N SER A 83 4.92 -23.60 -5.02
CA SER A 83 5.35 -23.65 -6.42
C SER A 83 5.61 -22.26 -6.98
N CYS A 84 6.89 -21.97 -7.25
CA CYS A 84 7.26 -21.14 -8.39
C CYS A 84 6.85 -21.87 -9.69
N PRO A 85 6.72 -21.14 -10.81
CA PRO A 85 7.55 -21.57 -11.93
C PRO A 85 8.32 -20.44 -12.61
N ASP A 86 9.49 -20.88 -13.03
CA ASP A 86 10.52 -20.32 -13.88
C ASP A 86 10.00 -19.97 -15.29
N ALA A 87 10.58 -18.93 -15.90
CA ALA A 87 10.74 -18.85 -17.34
C ALA A 87 12.01 -18.03 -17.67
N SER A 88 13.12 -18.75 -17.81
CA SER A 88 14.34 -18.34 -18.51
C SER A 88 14.08 -17.91 -19.97
N ASN A 89 14.74 -16.85 -20.44
CA ASN A 89 15.78 -16.91 -21.49
C ASN A 89 16.24 -15.53 -22.00
N GLN A 90 17.59 -15.39 -22.06
CA GLN A 90 18.44 -14.73 -23.10
C GLN A 90 18.20 -13.25 -23.46
N GLU A 91 19.16 -12.40 -23.81
CA GLU A 91 20.63 -12.31 -23.81
C GLU A 91 20.94 -10.84 -24.23
N GLN A 92 22.04 -10.28 -23.70
CA GLN A 92 22.94 -9.28 -24.33
C GLN A 92 22.42 -7.87 -24.78
N THR A 93 22.75 -6.86 -23.95
CA THR A 93 23.54 -5.60 -24.19
C THR A 93 23.49 -4.85 -25.54
N PRO A 94 24.00 -3.59 -25.58
CA PRO A 94 23.59 -2.34 -24.93
C PRO A 94 23.28 -1.28 -26.04
N THR A 95 23.17 0.03 -25.73
CA THR A 95 23.64 1.17 -26.56
C THR A 95 22.70 2.40 -26.52
N GLN A 96 23.28 3.45 -25.90
CA GLN A 96 23.22 4.89 -26.18
C GLN A 96 21.93 5.71 -25.98
N THR A 97 22.14 6.73 -25.15
CA THR A 97 21.45 8.03 -25.02
C THR A 97 21.37 8.79 -26.35
N PRO A 98 20.50 9.83 -26.42
CA PRO A 98 21.07 11.16 -26.21
C PRO A 98 20.24 12.08 -25.30
N ASN A 99 21.00 12.77 -24.45
CA ASN A 99 20.78 14.02 -23.74
C ASN A 99 19.55 14.88 -24.13
N THR A 100 18.76 15.25 -23.13
CA THR A 100 18.14 16.59 -23.07
C THR A 100 18.19 17.07 -21.61
N PRO A 101 18.73 18.27 -21.32
CA PRO A 101 18.91 18.75 -19.97
C PRO A 101 17.60 19.33 -19.43
N ALA A 102 16.93 18.62 -18.53
CA ALA A 102 15.84 19.21 -17.76
C ALA A 102 16.42 19.94 -16.55
N THR A 103 16.44 21.26 -16.67
CA THR A 103 16.72 22.24 -15.62
C THR A 103 16.10 21.86 -14.28
N ALA A 104 16.94 21.70 -13.26
CA ALA A 104 16.50 21.64 -11.87
C ALA A 104 15.78 22.94 -11.51
N LYS A 105 14.48 22.86 -11.26
CA LYS A 105 13.71 23.95 -10.64
C LYS A 105 13.71 23.75 -9.13
N PRO A 106 14.24 24.69 -8.34
CA PRO A 106 14.00 24.74 -6.92
C PRO A 106 12.69 25.51 -6.68
N LEU A 107 11.71 24.93 -6.00
CA LEU A 107 11.09 25.52 -4.80
C LEU A 107 9.93 24.68 -4.28
N SER A 108 9.94 24.55 -2.96
CA SER A 108 8.82 24.34 -2.05
C SER A 108 7.42 24.62 -2.61
N GLU A 109 6.68 23.56 -2.83
CA GLU A 109 5.26 23.50 -2.54
C GLU A 109 5.04 22.10 -1.97
N VAL A 110 4.40 21.99 -0.81
CA VAL A 110 4.02 20.68 -0.26
C VAL A 110 2.93 20.15 -1.19
N GLN A 111 3.34 19.50 -2.28
CA GLN A 111 2.43 18.77 -3.14
C GLN A 111 1.80 17.70 -2.27
N GLU A 112 0.49 17.84 -2.04
CA GLU A 112 -0.30 16.82 -1.37
C GLU A 112 -0.19 15.55 -2.21
N ILE A 113 0.57 14.57 -1.71
CA ILE A 113 0.88 13.36 -2.45
C ILE A 113 -0.41 12.53 -2.54
N ASP A 114 -1.06 12.53 -3.71
CA ASP A 114 -2.21 11.68 -3.96
C ASP A 114 -1.77 10.22 -4.16
N LEU A 115 -1.56 9.52 -3.05
CA LEU A 115 -1.22 8.10 -3.02
C LEU A 115 -2.20 7.20 -3.78
N VAL A 116 -3.42 7.64 -4.08
CA VAL A 116 -4.37 6.89 -4.90
C VAL A 116 -3.88 6.86 -6.35
N GLU A 117 -3.46 8.00 -6.89
CA GLU A 117 -2.97 8.08 -8.27
C GLU A 117 -1.66 7.29 -8.45
N TRP A 118 -0.77 7.35 -7.47
CA TRP A 118 0.47 6.56 -7.46
C TRP A 118 0.21 5.04 -7.39
N LYS A 119 -0.87 4.62 -6.72
CA LYS A 119 -1.27 3.21 -6.67
C LYS A 119 -2.03 2.75 -7.91
N MET A 120 -2.54 3.66 -8.74
CA MET A 120 -3.11 3.29 -10.05
C MET A 120 -2.03 2.87 -11.04
N ILE A 121 -0.84 3.48 -10.96
CA ILE A 121 0.29 3.18 -11.86
C ILE A 121 1.10 1.98 -11.38
N MET A 122 1.24 1.81 -10.06
CA MET A 122 1.98 0.73 -9.44
C MET A 122 1.32 0.36 -8.11
N PRO A 123 0.45 -0.67 -8.08
CA PRO A 123 -0.37 -0.99 -6.92
C PRO A 123 0.41 -1.31 -5.63
N ASP A 124 1.63 -1.82 -5.78
CA ASP A 124 2.53 -2.17 -4.67
C ASP A 124 3.53 -1.06 -4.32
N ILE A 125 3.37 0.16 -4.86
CA ILE A 125 4.31 1.25 -4.63
C ILE A 125 4.38 1.63 -3.15
N ALA A 126 5.61 1.61 -2.61
CA ALA A 126 5.85 2.03 -1.24
C ALA A 126 5.67 3.55 -1.11
N GLU A 127 4.87 3.99 -0.13
CA GLU A 127 4.65 5.41 0.16
C GLU A 127 5.95 6.18 0.41
N LYS A 128 6.91 5.55 1.11
CA LYS A 128 8.25 6.14 1.29
C LYS A 128 8.99 6.38 -0.02
N LEU A 129 8.82 5.50 -1.01
CA LEU A 129 9.41 5.66 -2.33
C LEU A 129 8.77 6.83 -3.07
N VAL A 130 7.44 6.95 -2.99
CA VAL A 130 6.71 8.10 -3.56
C VAL A 130 7.20 9.41 -2.93
N GLN A 131 7.27 9.46 -1.60
CA GLN A 131 7.78 10.63 -0.88
C GLN A 131 9.22 10.97 -1.29
N ASP A 132 10.09 9.98 -1.42
CA ASP A 132 11.48 10.19 -1.85
C ASP A 132 11.56 10.73 -3.28
N ILE A 133 10.72 10.23 -4.19
CA ILE A 133 10.64 10.67 -5.60
C ILE A 133 10.16 12.12 -5.70
N VAL A 134 9.02 12.43 -5.05
CA VAL A 134 8.46 13.79 -5.03
C VAL A 134 9.43 14.77 -4.36
N LYS A 135 10.13 14.35 -3.30
CA LYS A 135 11.16 15.16 -2.63
C LYS A 135 12.36 15.49 -3.53
N GLN A 136 12.65 14.66 -4.52
CA GLN A 136 13.67 14.95 -5.55
C GLN A 136 13.12 15.79 -6.71
N GLY A 137 11.85 16.19 -6.67
CA GLY A 137 11.22 17.06 -7.66
C GLY A 137 10.65 16.34 -8.88
N TYR A 138 10.54 15.02 -8.84
CA TYR A 138 9.97 14.25 -9.94
C TYR A 138 8.46 14.15 -9.84
N GLU A 139 7.78 14.28 -10.97
CA GLU A 139 6.33 14.18 -11.09
C GLU A 139 5.87 12.73 -11.37
N ILE A 140 4.59 12.46 -11.09
CA ILE A 140 3.99 11.15 -11.35
C ILE A 140 4.05 10.76 -12.84
N GLU A 141 3.96 11.72 -13.76
CA GLU A 141 4.06 11.49 -15.20
C GLU A 141 5.46 10.99 -15.62
N GLU A 142 6.51 11.47 -14.95
CA GLU A 142 7.87 10.97 -15.18
C GLU A 142 7.99 9.53 -14.70
N VAL A 143 7.39 9.21 -13.55
CA VAL A 143 7.36 7.83 -13.04
C VAL A 143 6.56 6.90 -13.94
N LYS A 144 5.40 7.33 -14.46
CA LYS A 144 4.63 6.58 -15.47
C LYS A 144 5.50 6.26 -16.69
N SER A 145 6.28 7.25 -17.15
CA SER A 145 7.21 7.08 -18.28
C SER A 145 8.30 6.08 -17.94
N TRP A 146 8.92 6.15 -16.75
CA TRP A 146 9.94 5.17 -16.32
C TRP A 146 9.39 3.75 -16.22
N ILE A 147 8.19 3.58 -15.66
CA ILE A 147 7.55 2.27 -15.53
C ILE A 147 7.35 1.66 -16.91
N LYS A 148 6.88 2.45 -17.88
CA LYS A 148 6.64 2.01 -19.26
C LYS A 148 7.93 1.73 -20.04
N GLU A 149 8.89 2.67 -20.01
CA GLU A 149 10.13 2.59 -20.79
C GLU A 149 11.11 1.54 -20.25
N LYS A 150 11.23 1.44 -18.92
CA LYS A 150 12.15 0.51 -18.26
C LYS A 150 11.47 -0.78 -17.81
N GLN A 151 10.19 -0.95 -18.15
CA GLN A 151 9.37 -2.11 -17.79
C GLN A 151 9.52 -2.49 -16.31
N LEU A 152 9.33 -1.52 -15.41
CA LEU A 152 9.56 -1.71 -13.97
C LEU A 152 8.37 -2.48 -13.39
N PRO A 153 8.51 -3.77 -13.02
CA PRO A 153 7.36 -4.61 -12.69
C PRO A 153 6.81 -4.38 -11.29
N ASN A 154 7.56 -3.72 -10.41
CA ASN A 154 7.21 -3.53 -9.01
C ASN A 154 7.98 -2.37 -8.36
N SER A 155 7.60 -2.03 -7.13
CA SER A 155 8.17 -0.94 -6.35
C SER A 155 9.66 -1.10 -6.08
N SER A 156 10.16 -2.34 -5.97
CA SER A 156 11.58 -2.60 -5.75
C SER A 156 12.43 -2.24 -6.98
N ALA A 157 11.95 -2.59 -8.17
CA ALA A 157 12.59 -2.22 -9.42
C ALA A 157 12.59 -0.70 -9.61
N LEU A 158 11.46 -0.04 -9.34
CA LEU A 158 11.37 1.42 -9.37
C LEU A 158 12.33 2.08 -8.38
N ARG A 159 12.46 1.54 -7.16
CA ARG A 159 13.41 2.03 -6.15
C ARG A 159 14.85 1.88 -6.60
N ARG A 160 15.23 0.75 -7.19
CA ARG A 160 16.58 0.52 -7.71
C ARG A 160 16.92 1.49 -8.83
N TYR A 161 15.99 1.68 -9.77
CA TYR A 161 16.14 2.64 -10.87
C TYR A 161 16.29 4.08 -10.35
N PHE A 162 15.40 4.50 -9.45
CA PHE A 162 15.46 5.82 -8.83
C PHE A 162 16.76 6.04 -8.03
N THR A 163 17.25 5.01 -7.32
CA THR A 163 18.52 5.09 -6.60
C THR A 163 19.70 5.24 -7.57
N ALA A 164 19.68 4.53 -8.71
CA ALA A 164 20.70 4.66 -9.75
C ALA A 164 20.68 6.05 -10.40
N LEU A 165 19.49 6.61 -10.68
CA LEU A 165 19.34 7.99 -11.16
C LEU A 165 19.95 9.02 -10.18
N LYS A 166 19.74 8.83 -8.88
CA LYS A 166 20.30 9.70 -7.85
C LYS A 166 21.83 9.65 -7.79
N GLN A 167 22.43 8.50 -8.09
CA GLN A 167 23.90 8.34 -8.12
C GLN A 167 24.55 8.96 -9.35
N THR A 168 23.80 9.17 -10.45
CA THR A 168 24.31 9.81 -11.67
C THR A 168 24.22 11.34 -11.66
N ILE A 169 23.57 11.94 -10.66
CA ILE A 169 23.35 13.40 -10.54
C ILE A 169 24.33 14.05 -9.54
N ASN A 170 25.08 13.24 -8.76
CA ASN A 170 26.20 13.68 -7.93
C ASN A 170 27.53 13.51 -8.65
#